data_AF-A0A256YCJ2-F1
#
_entry.id   AF-A0A256YCJ2-F1
#
_cell.length_a   1.000
_cell.length_b   1.000
_cell.length_c   1.000
_cell.angle_alpha   90.00
_cell.angle_beta   90.00
_cell.angle_gamma   90.00
#
_symmetry.space_group_name_H-M   'P 1'
#
loop_
_entity.id
_entity.type
_entity.pdbx_description
1 polymer ?
#
loop_
_entity_poly.entity_id
_entity_poly.type
_entity_poly.pdbx_seq_one_letter_code
_entity_poly.pdbx_strand_id
1 'polypeptide(L)'
;MRFEFESLDQVPLEMYYDFSEGPLDPKIVKLVKAINYFGIETKASCQGHLRRGHPFPWVSIWPPIHPDSDPKKLEALRKIDLKHEPDVYRRRFIEQEIKSLEKGIDFYQIIQEYNSNNAVKWRIDGTWLRPTTEARNLQQLISLQQDAEKLAEYIFERSLAKSDMCVRFRQ
;
A
#
# COMPACT_ATOMS: atom_id res chain seq x y z
N MET A 1 -14.59 4.68 -14.46
CA MET A 1 -15.43 3.60 -13.93
C MET A 1 -15.12 3.52 -12.43
N ARG A 2 -16.06 3.93 -11.57
CA ARG A 2 -15.90 3.78 -10.11
C ARG A 2 -16.48 2.44 -9.73
N PHE A 3 -15.70 1.63 -9.03
CA PHE A 3 -16.20 0.41 -8.43
C PHE A 3 -16.56 0.73 -6.98
N GLU A 4 -17.83 0.60 -6.64
CA GLU A 4 -18.33 0.75 -5.27
C GLU A 4 -18.21 -0.61 -4.59
N PHE A 5 -17.10 -0.83 -3.87
CA PHE A 5 -16.92 -2.00 -3.03
C PHE A 5 -17.11 -1.60 -1.58
N GLU A 6 -17.96 -2.33 -0.86
CA GLU A 6 -18.24 -2.14 0.56
C GLU A 6 -17.30 -2.99 1.42
N SER A 7 -16.65 -4.01 0.84
CA SER A 7 -15.69 -4.88 1.53
C SER A 7 -14.59 -5.42 0.60
N LEU A 8 -13.47 -5.83 1.19
CA LEU A 8 -12.35 -6.46 0.46
C LEU A 8 -12.74 -7.77 -0.24
N ASP A 9 -13.76 -8.46 0.25
CA ASP A 9 -14.23 -9.72 -0.33
C ASP A 9 -14.94 -9.50 -1.67
N GLN A 10 -15.48 -8.30 -1.91
CA GLN A 10 -16.11 -7.91 -3.17
C GLN A 10 -15.12 -7.45 -4.23
N VAL A 11 -13.88 -7.12 -3.85
CA VAL A 11 -12.84 -6.68 -4.81
C VAL A 11 -12.41 -7.88 -5.66
N PRO A 12 -12.66 -7.87 -6.99
CA PRO A 12 -12.32 -8.99 -7.85
C PRO A 12 -10.81 -9.20 -7.91
N LEU A 13 -10.39 -10.47 -7.91
CA LEU A 13 -8.97 -10.83 -7.97
C LEU A 13 -8.36 -10.46 -9.31
N GLU A 14 -9.15 -10.48 -10.39
CA GLU A 14 -8.71 -10.19 -11.75
C GLU A 14 -8.39 -8.71 -12.00
N MET A 15 -8.80 -7.82 -11.10
CA MET A 15 -8.73 -6.37 -11.34
C MET A 15 -7.31 -5.80 -11.20
N TYR A 16 -6.39 -6.54 -10.57
CA TYR A 16 -5.08 -5.99 -10.18
C TYR A 16 -3.90 -6.96 -10.34
N TYR A 17 -4.12 -8.16 -10.88
CA TYR A 17 -3.06 -9.17 -10.98
C TYR A 17 -3.03 -9.84 -12.36
N ASP A 18 -1.82 -10.02 -12.87
CA ASP A 18 -1.54 -11.02 -13.87
C ASP A 18 -1.39 -12.38 -13.16
N PHE A 19 -2.33 -13.30 -13.39
CA PHE A 19 -2.33 -14.64 -12.79
C PHE A 19 -1.20 -15.55 -13.31
N SER A 20 -0.33 -15.04 -14.17
CA SER A 20 0.81 -15.79 -14.73
C SER A 20 1.81 -16.30 -13.67
N GLU A 21 1.81 -15.74 -12.46
CA GLU A 21 2.75 -16.09 -11.38
C GLU A 21 2.20 -17.09 -10.33
N GLY A 22 0.97 -17.58 -10.48
CA GLY A 22 0.35 -18.57 -9.59
C GLY A 22 -0.59 -17.99 -8.53
N PRO A 23 -1.19 -18.84 -7.67
CA PRO A 23 -2.22 -18.41 -6.72
C PRO A 23 -1.63 -17.54 -5.61
N LEU A 24 -2.34 -16.45 -5.27
CA LEU A 24 -1.99 -15.62 -4.11
C LEU A 24 -2.03 -16.42 -2.82
N ASP A 25 -1.09 -16.13 -1.92
CA ASP A 25 -1.02 -16.77 -0.61
C ASP A 25 -2.31 -16.47 0.20
N PRO A 26 -3.10 -17.50 0.56
CA PRO A 26 -4.47 -17.31 1.05
C PRO A 26 -4.53 -16.52 2.36
N LYS A 27 -3.47 -16.57 3.17
CA LYS A 27 -3.41 -15.91 4.48
C LYS A 27 -3.07 -14.42 4.43
N ILE A 28 -2.67 -13.90 3.27
CA ILE A 28 -2.36 -12.46 3.10
C ILE A 28 -3.01 -11.85 1.86
N VAL A 29 -3.89 -12.60 1.18
CA VAL A 29 -4.58 -12.14 -0.03
C VAL A 29 -5.32 -10.82 0.19
N LYS A 30 -5.95 -10.65 1.36
CA LYS A 30 -6.63 -9.40 1.73
C LYS A 30 -5.67 -8.22 1.81
N LEU A 31 -4.48 -8.42 2.38
CA LEU A 31 -3.45 -7.37 2.46
C LEU A 31 -3.00 -6.96 1.06
N VAL A 32 -2.72 -7.93 0.19
CA VAL A 32 -2.37 -7.66 -1.21
C VAL A 32 -3.49 -6.90 -1.94
N LYS A 33 -4.75 -7.31 -1.78
CA LYS A 33 -5.91 -6.60 -2.36
C LYS A 33 -6.03 -5.16 -1.85
N ALA A 34 -5.91 -4.95 -0.54
CA ALA A 34 -6.03 -3.62 0.06
C ALA A 34 -4.96 -2.65 -0.44
N ILE A 35 -3.71 -3.12 -0.58
CA ILE A 35 -2.59 -2.33 -1.11
C ILE A 35 -2.84 -1.92 -2.56
N ASN A 36 -3.27 -2.87 -3.40
CA ASN A 36 -3.63 -2.57 -4.80
C ASN A 36 -4.88 -1.71 -4.93
N TYR A 37 -5.86 -1.84 -4.03
CA TYR A 37 -7.03 -0.98 -4.01
C TYR A 37 -6.67 0.47 -3.64
N PHE A 38 -5.79 0.64 -2.65
CA PHE A 38 -5.15 1.93 -2.35
C PHE A 38 -4.37 2.44 -3.58
N GLY A 39 -3.95 1.52 -4.46
CA GLY A 39 -3.32 1.75 -5.75
C GLY A 39 -1.80 1.81 -5.69
N ILE A 40 -1.22 1.24 -4.65
CA ILE A 40 0.19 0.86 -4.66
C ILE A 40 0.26 -0.50 -5.34
N GLU A 41 1.12 -0.62 -6.35
CA GLU A 41 1.26 -1.86 -7.09
C GLU A 41 2.01 -2.89 -6.23
N THR A 42 1.58 -4.15 -6.24
CA THR A 42 2.30 -5.24 -5.56
C THR A 42 3.00 -6.14 -6.57
N LYS A 43 4.27 -6.47 -6.33
CA LYS A 43 5.09 -7.26 -7.26
C LYS A 43 5.30 -8.71 -6.83
N ALA A 44 5.30 -8.96 -5.52
CA ALA A 44 5.48 -10.28 -4.96
C ALA A 44 4.91 -10.27 -3.53
N SER A 45 4.61 -11.42 -2.98
CA SER A 45 4.18 -11.52 -1.59
C SER A 45 4.49 -12.89 -1.02
N CYS A 46 4.52 -13.01 0.31
CA CYS A 46 4.57 -14.30 0.98
C CYS A 46 3.82 -14.24 2.32
N GLN A 47 3.02 -15.25 2.62
CA GLN A 47 2.39 -15.40 3.95
C GLN A 47 3.37 -15.71 5.10
N GLY A 48 4.62 -16.02 4.77
CA GLY A 48 5.65 -16.43 5.69
C GLY A 48 5.58 -17.91 6.09
N HIS A 49 6.75 -18.52 6.33
CA HIS A 49 6.87 -19.91 6.74
C HIS A 49 8.07 -20.11 7.69
N LEU A 50 7.93 -20.98 8.69
CA LEU A 50 8.98 -21.24 9.70
C LEU A 50 10.14 -22.11 9.20
N ARG A 51 9.94 -22.87 8.13
CA ARG A 51 10.90 -23.89 7.64
C ARG A 51 11.49 -23.55 6.27
N ARG A 52 11.05 -22.46 5.64
CA ARG A 52 11.52 -21.99 4.32
C ARG A 52 11.19 -20.51 4.18
N GLY A 53 12.01 -19.74 3.47
CA GLY A 53 11.76 -18.31 3.27
C GLY A 53 11.73 -17.52 4.57
N HIS A 54 10.97 -16.42 4.59
CA HIS A 54 10.87 -15.52 5.73
C HIS A 54 9.82 -16.00 6.75
N PRO A 55 10.11 -15.99 8.06
CA PRO A 55 9.18 -16.41 9.10
C PRO A 55 8.19 -15.28 9.48
N PHE A 56 7.68 -14.56 8.49
CA PHE A 56 6.70 -13.49 8.65
C PHE A 56 6.00 -13.19 7.32
N PRO A 57 4.75 -12.68 7.34
CA PRO A 57 4.10 -12.21 6.13
C PRO A 57 4.78 -10.95 5.58
N TRP A 58 4.91 -10.85 4.27
CA TRP A 58 5.41 -9.64 3.62
C TRP A 58 4.78 -9.44 2.24
N VAL A 59 4.73 -8.19 1.79
CA VAL A 59 4.29 -7.80 0.45
C VAL A 59 5.32 -6.87 -0.15
N SER A 60 5.76 -7.18 -1.37
CA SER A 60 6.60 -6.29 -2.16
C SER A 60 5.75 -5.29 -2.91
N ILE A 61 6.04 -4.01 -2.73
CA ILE A 61 5.30 -2.85 -3.23
C ILE A 61 6.13 -2.03 -4.21
N TRP A 62 5.45 -1.41 -5.18
CA TRP A 62 6.03 -0.56 -6.22
C TRP A 62 5.16 0.69 -6.48
N PRO A 63 5.75 1.86 -6.70
CA PRO A 63 7.19 2.18 -6.56
C PRO A 63 7.66 2.04 -5.10
N PRO A 64 8.99 1.97 -4.84
CA PRO A 64 9.51 1.98 -3.48
C PRO A 64 8.98 3.21 -2.74
N ILE A 65 8.35 2.98 -1.60
CA ILE A 65 7.90 4.06 -0.73
C ILE A 65 9.02 4.31 0.25
N HIS A 66 9.75 5.40 0.03
CA HIS A 66 10.77 5.82 0.99
C HIS A 66 10.07 6.41 2.22
N PRO A 67 10.42 6.02 3.46
CA PRO A 67 9.97 6.72 4.66
C PRO A 67 10.32 8.22 4.60
N ASP A 68 11.42 8.51 3.90
CA ASP A 68 11.91 9.84 3.56
C ASP A 68 11.40 10.33 2.20
N SER A 69 10.24 9.86 1.70
CA SER A 69 9.60 10.41 0.51
C SER A 69 9.41 11.90 0.75
N ASP A 70 10.37 12.66 0.23
CA ASP A 70 10.85 13.88 0.85
C ASP A 70 9.76 14.95 0.77
N PRO A 71 9.16 15.36 1.91
CA PRO A 71 8.19 16.45 1.90
C PRO A 71 8.77 17.71 1.23
N LYS A 72 10.10 17.91 1.28
CA LYS A 72 10.78 18.99 0.57
C LYS A 72 10.82 18.77 -0.94
N LYS A 73 10.96 17.53 -1.43
CA LYS A 73 10.86 17.21 -2.86
C LYS A 73 9.45 17.45 -3.36
N LEU A 74 8.43 16.99 -2.62
CA LEU A 74 7.03 17.28 -2.96
C LEU A 74 6.77 18.79 -2.99
N GLU A 75 7.23 19.52 -1.97
CA GLU A 75 7.11 20.98 -1.91
C GLU A 75 7.86 21.68 -3.04
N ALA A 76 9.06 21.21 -3.40
CA ALA A 76 9.84 21.74 -4.52
C ALA A 76 9.13 21.52 -5.86
N LEU A 77 8.53 20.34 -6.07
CA LEU A 77 7.76 20.04 -7.27
C LEU A 77 6.47 20.86 -7.36
N ARG A 78 5.79 21.10 -6.23
CA ARG A 78 4.58 21.94 -6.16
C ARG A 78 4.85 23.41 -6.47
N LYS A 79 6.07 23.90 -6.23
CA LYS A 79 6.49 25.26 -6.59
C LYS A 79 6.75 25.46 -8.07
N ILE A 80 6.84 24.38 -8.86
CA ILE A 80 7.00 24.48 -10.30
C ILE A 80 5.67 24.98 -10.88
N ASP A 81 5.72 26.11 -11.60
CA ASP A 81 4.55 26.62 -12.31
C ASP A 81 4.27 25.79 -13.56
N LEU A 82 3.53 24.71 -13.37
CA LEU A 82 3.18 23.77 -14.44
C LEU A 82 2.38 24.42 -15.59
N LYS A 83 1.69 25.55 -15.34
CA LYS A 83 0.93 26.25 -16.39
C LYS A 83 1.86 26.88 -17.42
N HIS A 84 3.05 27.31 -16.99
CA HIS A 84 4.05 27.93 -17.83
C HIS A 84 5.17 26.98 -18.27
N GLU A 85 5.12 25.70 -17.91
CA GLU A 85 6.05 24.68 -18.44
C GLU A 85 5.71 24.38 -19.91
N PRO A 86 6.54 24.77 -20.90
CA PRO A 86 6.24 24.59 -22.31
C PRO A 86 6.36 23.14 -22.77
N ASP A 87 7.14 22.30 -22.06
CA ASP A 87 7.30 20.90 -22.40
C ASP A 87 6.17 20.04 -21.79
N VAL A 88 5.28 19.56 -22.65
CA VAL A 88 4.13 18.71 -22.29
C VAL A 88 4.58 17.39 -21.62
N TYR A 89 5.71 16.82 -22.04
CA TYR A 89 6.24 15.59 -21.45
C TYR A 89 6.78 15.85 -20.04
N ARG A 90 7.53 16.95 -19.88
CA ARG A 90 8.06 17.36 -18.58
C ARG A 90 6.93 17.66 -17.59
N ARG A 91 5.89 18.38 -18.04
CA ARG A 91 4.69 18.64 -17.23
C ARG A 91 4.05 17.34 -16.76
N ARG A 92 3.77 16.41 -17.68
CA ARG A 92 3.15 15.12 -17.36
C ARG A 92 4.00 14.29 -16.40
N PHE A 93 5.31 14.29 -16.57
CA PHE A 93 6.24 13.62 -15.68
C PHE A 93 6.16 14.20 -14.26
N ILE A 94 6.21 15.53 -14.11
CA ILE A 94 6.11 16.17 -12.80
C ILE A 94 4.75 15.88 -12.14
N GLU A 95 3.65 15.94 -12.88
CA GLU A 95 2.32 15.60 -12.35
C GLU A 95 2.23 14.15 -11.87
N GLN A 96 2.83 13.21 -12.61
CA GLN A 96 2.89 11.81 -12.20
C GLN A 96 3.75 11.62 -10.95
N GLU A 97 4.89 12.31 -10.89
CA GLU A 97 5.79 12.27 -9.74
C GLU A 97 5.12 12.83 -8.48
N ILE A 98 4.43 13.98 -8.57
CA ILE A 98 3.66 14.56 -7.47
C ILE A 98 2.61 13.57 -6.97
N LYS A 99 1.80 13.01 -7.88
CA LYS A 99 0.76 12.04 -7.49
C LYS A 99 1.35 10.79 -6.84
N SER A 100 2.47 10.31 -7.35
CA SER A 100 3.19 9.15 -6.79
C SER A 100 3.69 9.46 -5.37
N LEU A 101 4.31 10.62 -5.16
CA LEU A 101 4.81 11.06 -3.86
C LEU A 101 3.69 11.28 -2.84
N GLU A 102 2.62 11.97 -3.22
CA GLU A 102 1.45 12.17 -2.34
C GLU A 102 0.88 10.83 -1.87
N LYS A 103 0.72 9.90 -2.80
CA LYS A 103 0.21 8.56 -2.52
C LYS A 103 1.15 7.74 -1.63
N GLY A 104 2.45 7.83 -1.85
CA GLY A 104 3.46 7.18 -1.01
C GLY A 104 3.47 7.73 0.42
N ILE A 105 3.42 9.05 0.58
CA ILE A 105 3.33 9.74 1.88
C ILE A 105 2.07 9.30 2.61
N ASP A 106 0.94 9.31 1.92
CA ASP A 106 -0.35 8.90 2.46
C ASP A 106 -0.35 7.45 2.94
N PHE A 107 0.19 6.53 2.13
CA PHE A 107 0.30 5.12 2.50
C PHE A 107 1.20 4.95 3.72
N TYR A 108 2.35 5.62 3.75
CA TYR A 108 3.26 5.58 4.89
C TYR A 108 2.58 6.09 6.18
N GLN A 109 1.83 7.19 6.11
CA GLN A 109 1.07 7.71 7.25
C GLN A 109 0.05 6.70 7.78
N ILE A 110 -0.70 6.03 6.89
CA ILE A 110 -1.64 4.96 7.28
C ILE A 110 -0.94 3.85 8.07
N ILE A 111 0.26 3.43 7.62
CA ILE A 111 1.04 2.42 8.36
C ILE A 111 1.45 2.94 9.75
N GLN A 112 1.87 4.21 9.86
CA GLN A 112 2.22 4.81 11.16
C GLN A 112 1.01 4.91 12.11
N GLU A 113 -0.16 5.28 11.59
CA GLU A 113 -1.40 5.33 12.38
C GLU A 113 -1.87 3.94 12.82
N TYR A 114 -1.77 2.93 11.95
CA TYR A 114 -2.04 1.56 12.35
C TYR A 114 -1.09 1.12 13.47
N ASN A 115 0.20 1.41 13.31
CA ASN A 115 1.22 1.07 14.29
C ASN A 115 1.02 1.74 15.64
N SER A 116 0.45 2.94 15.74
CA SER A 116 0.27 3.60 17.03
C SER A 116 -0.77 2.91 17.92
N ASN A 117 -1.68 2.14 17.31
CA ASN A 117 -2.81 1.51 18.00
C ASN A 117 -2.71 -0.02 18.12
N ASN A 118 -1.76 -0.66 17.43
CA ASN A 118 -1.67 -2.12 17.36
C ASN A 118 -0.37 -2.67 17.95
N ALA A 119 -0.40 -3.91 18.45
CA ALA A 119 0.75 -4.54 19.09
C ALA A 119 1.86 -4.90 18.07
N VAL A 120 1.47 -5.48 16.94
CA VAL A 120 2.39 -5.76 15.83
C VAL A 120 2.68 -4.45 15.11
N LYS A 121 3.97 -4.17 14.90
CA LYS A 121 4.40 -3.00 14.13
C LYS A 121 4.80 -3.44 12.74
N TRP A 122 4.36 -2.69 11.74
CA TRP A 122 4.71 -2.87 10.35
C TRP A 122 5.67 -1.78 9.90
N ARG A 123 6.56 -2.09 8.96
CA ARG A 123 7.48 -1.12 8.38
C ARG A 123 7.59 -1.32 6.88
N ILE A 124 7.95 -0.23 6.21
CA ILE A 124 8.31 -0.22 4.81
C ILE A 124 9.83 -0.14 4.71
N ASP A 125 10.46 -1.21 4.24
CA ASP A 125 11.90 -1.29 3.99
C ASP A 125 12.13 -1.30 2.47
N GLY A 126 12.27 -0.13 1.87
CA GLY A 126 12.39 0.02 0.42
C GLY A 126 11.10 -0.39 -0.30
N THR A 127 11.11 -1.55 -0.94
CA THR A 127 9.94 -2.12 -1.63
C THR A 127 9.20 -3.15 -0.78
N TRP A 128 9.48 -3.31 0.51
CA TRP A 128 8.89 -4.39 1.33
C TRP A 128 8.05 -3.83 2.46
N LEU A 129 6.75 -4.15 2.48
CA LEU A 129 5.90 -4.00 3.65
C LEU A 129 5.91 -5.29 4.46
N ARG A 130 6.36 -5.22 5.72
CA ARG A 130 6.51 -6.40 6.59
C ARG A 130 6.45 -6.02 8.08
N PRO A 131 6.17 -6.97 8.99
CA PRO A 131 6.25 -6.72 10.41
C PRO A 131 7.71 -6.49 10.85
N THR A 132 7.89 -5.77 11.95
CA THR A 132 9.21 -5.51 12.55
C THR A 132 9.74 -6.73 13.30
N THR A 133 8.87 -7.69 13.63
CA THR A 133 9.19 -8.91 14.37
C THR A 133 9.05 -10.16 13.49
N GLU A 134 9.87 -11.15 13.78
CA GLU A 134 9.86 -12.46 13.12
C GLU A 134 9.21 -13.52 14.02
N ALA A 135 8.46 -14.46 13.44
CA ALA A 135 7.89 -15.57 14.18
C ALA A 135 8.94 -16.65 14.50
N ARG A 136 8.92 -17.15 15.73
CA ARG A 136 9.79 -18.25 16.19
C ARG A 136 9.06 -19.57 16.33
N ASN A 137 7.73 -19.53 16.25
CA ASN A 137 6.87 -20.70 16.36
C ASN A 137 5.56 -20.47 15.59
N LEU A 138 4.75 -21.53 15.47
CA LEU A 138 3.54 -21.51 14.66
C LEU A 138 2.52 -20.50 15.18
N GLN A 139 2.39 -20.38 16.51
CA GLN A 139 1.45 -19.45 17.12
C GLN A 139 1.79 -17.99 16.79
N GLN A 140 3.08 -17.63 16.85
CA GLN A 140 3.53 -16.30 16.47
C GLN A 140 3.31 -16.03 14.98
N LEU A 141 3.57 -17.03 14.11
CA LEU A 141 3.34 -16.85 12.66
C LEU A 141 1.86 -16.64 12.36
N ILE A 142 0.97 -17.41 12.98
CA ILE A 142 -0.49 -17.23 12.85
C ILE A 142 -0.89 -15.84 13.34
N SER A 143 -0.35 -15.38 14.47
CA SER A 143 -0.63 -14.03 14.98
C SER A 143 -0.20 -12.94 14.01
N LEU A 144 0.96 -13.07 13.35
CA LEU A 144 1.40 -12.12 12.34
C LEU A 144 0.51 -12.15 11.08
N GLN A 145 0.07 -13.35 10.67
CA GLN A 145 -0.85 -13.52 9.52
C GLN A 145 -2.22 -12.90 9.79
N GLN A 146 -2.76 -13.06 11.01
CA GLN A 146 -4.01 -12.40 11.43
C GLN A 146 -3.85 -10.89 11.52
N ASP A 147 -2.70 -10.39 11.97
CA ASP A 147 -2.44 -8.95 11.99
C ASP A 147 -2.32 -8.37 10.58
N ALA A 148 -1.80 -9.14 9.62
CA ALA A 148 -1.78 -8.75 8.21
C ALA A 148 -3.20 -8.52 7.65
N GLU A 149 -4.16 -9.34 8.08
CA GLU A 149 -5.58 -9.17 7.72
C GLU A 149 -6.18 -7.91 8.34
N LYS A 150 -5.89 -7.63 9.62
CA LYS A 150 -6.34 -6.38 10.27
C LYS A 150 -5.75 -5.14 9.61
N LEU A 151 -4.47 -5.19 9.24
CA LEU A 151 -3.84 -4.11 8.50
C LEU A 151 -4.50 -3.91 7.13
N ALA A 152 -4.90 -4.99 6.46
CA ALA A 152 -5.59 -4.92 5.19
C ALA A 152 -6.93 -4.18 5.30
N GLU A 153 -7.75 -4.54 6.30
CA GLU A 153 -9.03 -3.88 6.58
C GLU A 153 -8.82 -2.39 6.86
N TYR A 154 -7.83 -2.06 7.70
CA TYR A 154 -7.50 -0.68 8.02
C TYR A 154 -7.09 0.14 6.78
N ILE A 155 -6.24 -0.40 5.91
CA ILE A 155 -5.84 0.26 4.66
C ILE A 155 -7.06 0.50 3.78
N PHE A 156 -7.94 -0.50 3.65
CA PHE A 156 -9.14 -0.41 2.83
C PHE A 156 -10.10 0.67 3.33
N GLU A 157 -10.42 0.69 4.62
CA GLU A 157 -11.28 1.71 5.24
C GLU A 157 -10.73 3.12 5.04
N ARG A 158 -9.42 3.30 5.23
CA ARG A 158 -8.75 4.59 4.98
C ARG A 158 -8.79 5.00 3.50
N SER A 159 -8.78 4.03 2.58
CA SER A 159 -8.93 4.28 1.13
C SER A 159 -10.33 4.79 0.78
N LEU A 160 -11.36 4.21 1.40
CA LEU A 160 -12.75 4.62 1.20
C LEU A 160 -13.00 6.04 1.71
N ALA A 161 -12.56 6.34 2.94
CA ALA A 161 -12.72 7.67 3.54
C ALA A 161 -12.13 8.80 2.69
N LYS A 162 -10.99 8.55 2.02
CA LYS A 162 -10.38 9.50 1.08
C LYS A 162 -11.19 9.68 -0.19
N SER A 163 -11.75 8.59 -0.71
CA SER A 163 -12.60 8.62 -1.90
C SER A 163 -13.85 9.47 -1.66
N ASP A 164 -14.45 9.37 -0.47
CA ASP A 164 -15.64 10.14 -0.07
C ASP A 164 -15.34 11.61 0.19
N MET A 165 -14.21 11.94 0.80
CA MET A 165 -13.77 13.34 0.95
C MET A 165 -13.61 14.02 -0.41
N CYS A 166 -13.05 13.33 -1.40
CA CYS A 166 -12.86 13.91 -2.74
C CYS A 166 -14.18 14.19 -3.48
N VAL A 167 -15.29 13.52 -3.09
CA VAL A 167 -16.64 13.74 -3.68
C VAL A 167 -17.31 14.99 -3.11
N ARG A 168 -17.15 15.27 -1.81
CA ARG A 168 -17.82 16.40 -1.15
C ARG A 168 -17.29 17.77 -1.56
N PHE A 169 -16.08 17.85 -2.12
CA PHE A 169 -15.47 19.11 -2.59
C PHE A 169 -15.66 19.37 -4.09
N ARG A 170 -16.45 18.55 -4.81
CA ARG A 170 -16.78 18.75 -6.24
C ARG A 170 -18.26 19.09 -6.50
N GLN A 171 -19.02 19.44 -5.47
CA GLN A 171 -20.38 19.96 -5.59
C GLN A 171 -20.39 21.48 -5.52
#